data_AF-A0A0F3L3L9-F1
#
_entry.id   AF-A0A0F3L3L9-F1
#
_cell.length_a   1.000
_cell.length_b   1.000
_cell.length_c   1.000
_cell.angle_alpha   90.00
_cell.angle_beta   90.00
_cell.angle_gamma   90.00
#
_symmetry.space_group_name_H-M   'P 1'
#
loop_
_entity.id
_entity.type
_entity.pdbx_description
1 polymer ?
#
loop_
_entity_poly.entity_id
_entity_poly.type
_entity_poly.pdbx_seq_one_letter_code
_entity_poly.pdbx_strand_id
1 'polypeptide(L)'
;MTLRSRGNAWLLLLAMALSGSACAAAAAVTIRTESYPRPPYSEATYYVYERDGKVICTKLKICDKYENCDVDYHAGAFLDPLDQRNGDPYDVTAAVAIPPGKRAKHQCLAKLVPDAL
;
A
#
# COMPACT_ATOMS: atom_id res chain seq x y z
N MET A 1 55.52 -36.96 43.45
CA MET A 1 54.25 -36.48 44.04
C MET A 1 53.21 -36.40 42.94
N THR A 2 52.13 -37.15 43.16
CA THR A 2 50.94 -37.35 42.32
C THR A 2 50.01 -36.13 42.31
N LEU A 3 49.42 -35.78 41.16
CA LEU A 3 47.96 -35.81 40.98
C LEU A 3 47.58 -35.63 39.49
N ARG A 4 46.95 -36.67 38.93
CA ARG A 4 46.13 -36.61 37.71
C ARG A 4 44.82 -35.90 38.06
N SER A 5 44.39 -34.92 37.27
CA SER A 5 43.00 -34.49 37.23
C SER A 5 42.45 -34.69 35.82
N ARG A 6 41.66 -35.74 35.67
CA ARG A 6 40.75 -35.98 34.54
C ARG A 6 39.41 -35.34 34.92
N GLY A 7 38.94 -34.38 34.15
CA GLY A 7 37.65 -33.73 34.35
C GLY A 7 36.91 -33.58 33.04
N ASN A 8 35.89 -34.41 32.87
CA ASN A 8 34.89 -34.44 31.80
C ASN A 8 34.43 -33.06 31.32
N ALA A 9 34.51 -32.81 30.02
CA ALA A 9 33.79 -31.74 29.34
C ALA A 9 33.05 -32.29 28.11
N TRP A 10 32.27 -33.35 28.32
CA TRP A 10 31.20 -33.77 27.43
C TRP A 10 29.91 -33.24 28.02
N LEU A 11 29.43 -32.07 27.57
CA LEU A 11 28.05 -31.56 27.71
C LEU A 11 28.00 -30.09 27.25
N LEU A 12 28.13 -29.84 25.95
CA LEU A 12 27.69 -28.59 25.33
C LEU A 12 27.05 -28.95 23.99
N LEU A 13 25.91 -29.63 24.09
CA LEU A 13 25.04 -30.03 22.99
C LEU A 13 23.66 -29.41 23.28
N LEU A 14 23.08 -28.83 22.23
CA LEU A 14 21.69 -28.35 22.10
C LEU A 14 21.31 -27.02 22.77
N ALA A 15 21.50 -25.91 22.06
CA ALA A 15 20.60 -24.75 22.13
C ALA A 15 20.74 -23.81 20.90
N MET A 16 20.65 -24.34 19.68
CA MET A 16 20.53 -23.50 18.47
C MET A 16 19.46 -24.08 17.53
N ALA A 17 18.20 -23.91 17.91
CA ALA A 17 17.07 -24.16 17.00
C ALA A 17 15.84 -23.39 17.46
N LEU A 18 15.91 -22.05 17.46
CA LEU A 18 14.72 -21.20 17.39
C LEU A 18 14.92 -20.16 16.28
N SER A 19 15.12 -20.65 15.06
CA SER A 19 14.88 -19.86 13.85
C SER A 19 13.36 -19.77 13.69
N GLY A 20 12.75 -18.83 14.41
CA GLY A 20 11.36 -18.47 14.19
C GLY A 20 11.21 -17.92 12.77
N SER A 21 10.61 -18.69 11.87
CA SER A 21 10.11 -18.19 10.60
C SER A 21 9.00 -17.19 10.90
N ALA A 22 9.36 -15.92 11.09
CA ALA A 22 8.41 -14.84 11.03
C ALA A 22 7.85 -14.83 9.61
N CYS A 23 6.68 -15.43 9.41
CA CYS A 23 5.88 -15.18 8.22
C CYS A 23 5.65 -13.68 8.17
N ALA A 24 6.38 -12.98 7.28
CA ALA A 24 6.09 -11.59 6.97
C ALA A 24 4.66 -11.56 6.44
N ALA A 25 3.72 -11.11 7.28
CA ALA A 25 2.35 -10.92 6.86
C ALA A 25 2.37 -9.92 5.69
N ALA A 26 1.76 -10.30 4.56
CA ALA A 26 1.68 -9.41 3.41
C ALA A 26 1.00 -8.11 3.84
N ALA A 27 1.65 -6.98 3.56
CA ALA A 27 1.17 -5.67 3.93
C ALA A 27 -0.25 -5.42 3.41
N ALA A 28 -1.10 -4.83 4.25
CA ALA A 28 -2.46 -4.48 3.86
C ALA A 28 -2.42 -3.41 2.76
N VAL A 29 -3.21 -3.62 1.70
CA VAL A 29 -3.46 -2.60 0.68
C VAL A 29 -4.69 -1.83 1.11
N THR A 30 -4.57 -0.51 1.22
CA THR A 30 -5.68 0.39 1.55
C THR A 30 -6.03 1.26 0.37
N ILE A 31 -7.23 1.84 0.41
CA ILE A 31 -7.69 2.86 -0.51
C ILE A 31 -8.31 4.01 0.28
N ARG A 32 -7.97 5.24 -0.10
CA ARG A 32 -8.73 6.43 0.27
C ARG A 32 -9.10 7.21 -0.98
N THR A 33 -10.02 8.14 -0.80
CA THR A 33 -10.46 9.05 -1.86
C THR A 33 -10.10 10.47 -1.47
N GLU A 34 -9.63 11.26 -2.43
CA GLU A 34 -9.39 12.70 -2.30
C GLU A 34 -10.12 13.42 -3.44
N SER A 35 -10.90 14.45 -3.15
CA SER A 35 -11.65 15.21 -4.16
C SER A 35 -11.17 16.66 -4.25
N TYR A 36 -10.96 17.11 -5.49
CA TYR A 36 -10.51 18.46 -5.83
C TYR A 36 -11.51 19.14 -6.75
N PRO A 37 -11.72 20.47 -6.59
CA PRO A 37 -12.69 21.19 -7.38
C PRO A 37 -12.09 21.49 -8.76
N ARG A 38 -12.84 21.23 -9.83
CA ARG A 38 -12.45 21.55 -11.21
C ARG A 38 -13.49 22.48 -11.85
N PRO A 39 -13.27 23.80 -11.82
CA PRO A 39 -14.19 24.73 -12.46
C PRO A 39 -14.39 24.44 -13.95
N PRO A 40 -15.57 24.72 -14.53
CA PRO A 40 -16.74 25.33 -13.87
C PRO A 40 -17.73 24.33 -13.22
N TYR A 41 -17.74 23.06 -13.61
CA TYR A 41 -18.71 22.08 -13.09
C TYR A 41 -18.16 20.65 -12.99
N SER A 42 -16.84 20.51 -12.82
CA SER A 42 -16.18 19.23 -12.73
C SER A 42 -15.60 18.98 -11.34
N GLU A 43 -15.39 17.71 -11.04
CA GLU A 43 -14.64 17.26 -9.86
C GLU A 43 -13.55 16.30 -10.33
N ALA A 44 -12.35 16.44 -9.76
CA ALA A 44 -11.29 15.45 -9.88
C ALA A 44 -11.27 14.59 -8.60
N THR A 45 -11.66 13.34 -8.74
CA THR A 45 -11.65 12.34 -7.68
C THR A 45 -10.43 11.43 -7.83
N TYR A 46 -9.55 11.44 -6.84
CA TYR A 46 -8.38 10.58 -6.75
C TYR A 46 -8.67 9.40 -5.85
N TYR A 47 -8.46 8.20 -6.35
CA TYR A 47 -8.45 6.98 -5.54
C TYR A 47 -6.99 6.61 -5.30
N VAL A 48 -6.53 6.85 -4.08
CA VAL A 48 -5.14 6.67 -3.66
C VAL A 48 -5.00 5.30 -3.01
N TYR A 49 -4.18 4.44 -3.61
CA TYR A 49 -3.92 3.09 -3.12
C TYR A 49 -2.59 3.06 -2.38
N GLU A 50 -2.59 2.54 -1.16
CA GLU A 50 -1.39 2.51 -0.33
C GLU A 50 -1.06 1.10 0.15
N ARG A 51 0.23 0.86 0.35
CA ARG A 51 0.79 -0.33 1.00
C ARG A 51 2.03 0.12 1.78
N ASP A 52 2.11 -0.24 3.07
CA ASP A 52 3.20 0.15 3.96
C ASP A 52 3.44 1.68 4.02
N GLY A 53 2.36 2.47 4.02
CA GLY A 53 2.42 3.93 4.06
C GLY A 53 2.96 4.58 2.78
N LYS A 54 3.10 3.83 1.69
CA LYS A 54 3.51 4.33 0.38
C LYS A 54 2.35 4.24 -0.60
N VAL A 55 2.14 5.30 -1.37
CA VAL A 55 1.21 5.25 -2.51
C VAL A 55 1.80 4.35 -3.59
N ILE A 56 1.11 3.26 -3.89
CA ILE A 56 1.51 2.27 -4.90
C ILE A 56 0.81 2.51 -6.24
N CYS A 57 -0.36 3.13 -6.23
CA CYS A 57 -1.15 3.42 -7.42
C CYS A 57 -2.10 4.58 -7.14
N THR A 58 -2.37 5.40 -8.15
CA THR A 58 -3.39 6.43 -8.10
C THR A 58 -4.29 6.31 -9.32
N LYS A 59 -5.60 6.24 -9.10
CA LYS A 59 -6.60 6.38 -10.16
C LYS A 59 -7.18 7.77 -10.09
N LEU A 60 -7.11 8.52 -11.18
CA LEU A 60 -7.80 9.79 -11.36
C LEU A 60 -9.12 9.55 -12.09
N LYS A 61 -10.20 10.13 -11.59
CA LYS A 61 -11.50 10.17 -12.26
C LYS A 61 -11.96 11.62 -12.29
N ILE A 62 -12.10 12.21 -13.47
CA ILE A 62 -12.62 13.57 -13.64
C ILE A 62 -14.00 13.45 -14.27
N CYS A 63 -15.05 13.94 -13.61
CA CYS A 63 -16.39 13.95 -14.18
C CYS A 63 -16.84 15.37 -14.51
N ASP A 64 -17.62 15.53 -15.56
CA ASP A 64 -18.38 16.75 -15.85
C ASP A 64 -19.79 16.71 -15.22
N LYS A 65 -20.54 17.81 -15.39
CA LYS A 65 -21.93 17.93 -14.90
C LYS A 65 -22.94 16.99 -15.56
N TYR A 66 -22.54 16.31 -16.63
CA TYR A 66 -23.37 15.36 -17.37
C TYR A 66 -22.97 13.91 -17.06
N GLU A 67 -22.17 13.71 -16.01
CA GLU A 67 -21.66 12.40 -15.59
C GLU A 67 -20.76 11.71 -16.62
N ASN A 68 -20.24 12.45 -17.61
CA ASN A 68 -19.16 11.95 -18.45
C ASN A 68 -17.86 12.01 -17.66
N CYS A 69 -17.21 10.85 -17.50
CA CYS A 69 -16.02 10.75 -16.68
C CYS A 69 -14.83 10.23 -17.47
N ASP A 70 -13.75 11.00 -17.47
CA ASP A 70 -12.43 10.56 -17.91
C ASP A 70 -11.72 9.87 -16.76
N VAL A 71 -11.02 8.76 -17.05
CA VAL A 71 -10.36 7.93 -16.04
C VAL A 71 -8.95 7.60 -16.47
N ASP A 72 -8.00 7.97 -15.62
CA ASP A 72 -6.57 7.69 -15.80
C ASP A 72 -6.00 6.89 -14.63
N TYR A 73 -4.94 6.16 -14.91
CA TYR A 73 -4.25 5.29 -13.94
C TYR A 73 -2.76 5.60 -13.94
N HIS A 74 -2.22 5.86 -12.77
CA HIS A 74 -0.82 6.21 -12.57
C HIS A 74 -0.18 5.26 -11.54
N ALA A 75 1.05 4.84 -11.83
CA ALA A 75 1.84 4.08 -10.88
C ALA A 75 2.40 5.03 -9.82
N GLY A 76 2.30 4.65 -8.55
CA GLY A 76 2.73 5.48 -7.43
C GLY A 76 1.84 6.71 -7.19
N ALA A 77 2.39 7.68 -6.48
CA ALA A 77 1.71 8.95 -6.18
C ALA A 77 1.59 9.82 -7.44
N PHE A 78 0.39 10.35 -7.67
CA PHE A 78 0.11 11.26 -8.77
C PHE A 78 -0.91 12.31 -8.33
N LEU A 79 -0.65 13.55 -8.74
CA LEU A 79 -1.57 14.68 -8.62
C LEU A 79 -1.44 15.50 -9.90
N ASP A 80 -2.55 15.78 -10.57
CA ASP A 80 -2.53 16.56 -11.79
C ASP A 80 -2.09 18.01 -11.50
N PRO A 81 -1.29 18.65 -12.38
CA PRO A 81 -0.78 20.00 -12.14
C PRO A 81 -1.85 21.07 -11.91
N LEU A 82 -3.07 20.90 -12.43
CA LEU A 82 -4.19 21.81 -12.15
C LEU A 82 -4.67 21.67 -10.71
N ASP A 83 -4.74 20.45 -10.17
CA ASP A 83 -5.14 20.20 -8.78
C ASP A 83 -4.06 20.60 -7.79
N GLN A 84 -2.79 20.42 -8.15
CA GLN A 84 -1.67 20.90 -7.35
C GLN A 84 -1.73 22.42 -7.10
N ARG A 85 -2.25 23.19 -8.06
CA ARG A 85 -2.42 24.64 -7.91
C ARG A 85 -3.60 25.02 -7.01
N ASN A 86 -4.58 24.13 -6.86
CA ASN A 86 -5.76 24.35 -6.03
C ASN A 86 -5.47 24.14 -4.54
N GLY A 87 -4.32 23.55 -4.19
CA GLY A 87 -3.91 23.30 -2.81
C GLY A 87 -4.39 21.94 -2.32
N ASP A 88 -4.94 21.89 -1.11
CA ASP A 88 -5.41 20.66 -0.48
C ASP A 88 -6.80 20.23 -1.03
N PRO A 89 -7.12 18.92 -1.02
CA PRO A 89 -8.43 18.43 -1.39
C PRO A 89 -9.48 18.93 -0.39
N TYR A 90 -10.71 19.20 -0.85
CA TYR A 90 -11.79 19.64 0.04
C TYR A 90 -12.51 18.49 0.73
N ASP A 91 -12.37 17.26 0.20
CA ASP A 91 -12.91 16.05 0.80
C ASP A 91 -11.87 14.93 0.75
N VAL A 92 -11.74 14.22 1.87
CA VAL A 92 -10.81 13.09 2.03
C VAL A 92 -11.50 12.02 2.87
N THR A 93 -11.56 10.80 2.33
CA THR A 93 -12.09 9.66 3.09
C THR A 93 -11.00 8.98 3.93
N ALA A 94 -11.41 8.30 5.00
CA ALA A 94 -10.49 7.46 5.75
C ALA A 94 -9.96 6.31 4.87
N ALA A 95 -8.70 5.94 5.05
CA ALA A 95 -8.13 4.79 4.35
C ALA A 95 -8.78 3.49 4.81
N VAL A 96 -9.33 2.72 3.86
CA VAL A 96 -10.01 1.45 4.11
C VAL A 96 -9.21 0.31 3.50
N ALA A 97 -9.04 -0.77 4.26
CA ALA A 97 -8.36 -1.97 3.77
C ALA A 97 -9.16 -2.66 2.65
N ILE A 98 -8.47 -3.02 1.57
CA ILE A 98 -9.03 -3.79 0.46
C ILE A 98 -8.78 -5.27 0.70
N PRO A 99 -9.84 -6.08 0.89
CA PRO A 99 -9.69 -7.53 1.03
C PRO A 99 -8.99 -8.13 -0.19
N PRO A 100 -8.06 -9.10 -0.03
CA PRO A 100 -7.32 -9.70 -1.15
C PRO A 100 -8.22 -10.12 -2.32
N GLY A 101 -9.32 -10.85 -2.03
CA GLY A 101 -10.26 -11.31 -3.07
C GLY A 101 -11.04 -10.20 -3.81
N LYS A 102 -10.87 -8.93 -3.44
CA LYS A 102 -11.45 -7.78 -4.14
C LYS A 102 -10.41 -6.98 -4.93
N ARG A 103 -9.10 -7.15 -4.69
CA ARG A 103 -8.04 -6.31 -5.27
C ARG A 103 -7.98 -6.37 -6.79
N ALA A 104 -8.21 -7.54 -7.39
CA ALA A 104 -8.30 -7.70 -8.85
C ALA A 104 -9.41 -6.87 -9.52
N LYS A 105 -10.43 -6.42 -8.77
CA LYS A 105 -11.48 -5.53 -9.28
C LYS A 105 -11.04 -4.07 -9.34
N HIS A 106 -9.96 -3.72 -8.66
CA HIS A 106 -9.38 -2.38 -8.70
C HIS A 106 -8.42 -2.30 -9.89
N GLN A 107 -8.87 -1.68 -10.97
CA GLN A 107 -8.10 -1.61 -12.23
C GLN A 107 -6.72 -0.96 -12.08
N CYS A 108 -6.54 -0.04 -11.12
CA CYS A 108 -5.24 0.55 -10.84
C CYS A 108 -4.24 -0.55 -10.42
N LEU A 109 -4.61 -1.36 -9.43
CA LEU A 109 -3.80 -2.47 -8.95
C LEU A 109 -3.60 -3.52 -10.03
N ALA A 110 -4.68 -3.92 -10.71
CA ALA A 110 -4.62 -4.97 -11.74
C ALA A 110 -3.72 -4.62 -12.93
N LYS A 111 -3.67 -3.34 -13.33
CA LYS A 111 -2.87 -2.89 -14.48
C LYS A 111 -1.42 -2.56 -14.11
N LEU A 112 -1.21 -1.96 -12.94
CA LEU A 112 0.05 -1.29 -12.61
C LEU A 112 0.81 -1.92 -11.42
N VAL A 113 0.14 -2.73 -10.59
CA VAL A 113 0.72 -3.31 -9.36
C VAL A 113 0.28 -4.78 -9.19
N PRO A 114 0.68 -5.68 -10.11
CA PRO A 114 0.21 -7.07 -10.10
C PRO A 114 0.65 -7.87 -8.86
N ASP A 115 1.73 -7.46 -8.19
CA ASP A 115 2.19 -8.06 -6.92
C ASP A 115 1.33 -7.68 -5.72
N ALA A 116 0.41 -6.72 -5.87
CA ALA A 116 -0.52 -6.30 -4.82
C ALA A 116 -1.88 -7.00 -4.89
N LEU A 117 -2.13 -7.87 -5.89
CA LEU A 117 -3.41 -8.55 -6.09
C LEU A 117 -3.75 -9.59 -5.02
#